data_AF-A0A1J0KUB4-F1
#
_entry.id   AF-A0A1J0KUB4-F1
#
_cell.length_a   1.000
_cell.length_b   1.000
_cell.length_c   1.000
_cell.angle_alpha   90.00
_cell.angle_beta   90.00
_cell.angle_gamma   90.00
#
_symmetry.space_group_name_H-M   'P 1'
#
loop_
_entity.id
_entity.type
_entity.pdbx_description
1 polymer ?
#
loop_
_entity_poly.entity_id
_entity_poly.type
_entity_poly.pdbx_seq_one_letter_code
_entity_poly.pdbx_strand_id
1 'polypeptide(L)'
;MECPICQTEIDNKTDLSCKHSFCNSCIREWSKNCKTCPICRKIFSASEIIKIDPEELKKAIIESCTAYIVHSSQNSGFSFFGYHGSRGIKKVSRLMELLKNDASSDLFTIKEFLGRFFRNQIRDTNGHLIGGSINRNKDSYISFLLNSLARREYLIILFDRKNFTDSSGEKASDITIKYHNFRDDPELDHESDYREIREYLSRDLCIIEMQAW
;
A
#
# COMPACT_ATOMS: atom_id res chain seq x y z
N MET A 1 -9.55 26.30 19.08
CA MET A 1 -9.95 26.52 17.67
C MET A 1 -11.03 25.50 17.36
N GLU A 2 -12.15 25.92 16.78
CA GLU A 2 -13.31 25.06 16.57
C GLU A 2 -13.32 24.41 15.17
N CYS A 3 -13.87 23.20 15.08
CA CYS A 3 -14.02 22.45 13.85
C CYS A 3 -15.28 22.91 13.10
N PRO A 4 -15.18 23.40 11.84
CA PRO A 4 -16.34 23.87 11.08
C PRO A 4 -17.39 22.80 10.73
N ILE A 5 -17.10 21.52 10.95
CA ILE A 5 -18.01 20.40 10.66
C ILE A 5 -18.84 20.03 11.89
N CYS A 6 -18.20 19.84 13.05
CA CYS A 6 -18.87 19.39 14.28
C CYS A 6 -19.11 20.49 15.32
N GLN A 7 -18.58 21.71 15.11
CA GLN A 7 -18.77 22.88 15.98
C GLN A 7 -18.26 22.67 17.42
N THR A 8 -17.28 21.77 17.60
CA THR A 8 -16.54 21.54 18.85
C THR A 8 -15.07 21.94 18.69
N GLU A 9 -14.28 21.87 19.76
CA GLU A 9 -12.82 21.91 19.65
C GLU A 9 -12.28 20.85 18.68
N ILE A 10 -11.20 21.18 17.97
CA ILE A 10 -10.58 20.30 16.97
C ILE A 10 -9.81 19.16 17.66
N ASP A 11 -10.35 17.95 17.61
CA ASP A 11 -9.65 16.71 17.96
C ASP A 11 -8.80 16.19 16.78
N ASN A 12 -7.60 15.69 17.08
CA ASN A 12 -6.66 15.11 16.11
C ASN A 12 -6.50 15.97 14.83
N LYS A 13 -6.15 17.25 15.01
CA LYS A 13 -6.11 18.29 13.95
C LYS A 13 -5.56 17.79 12.62
N THR A 14 -6.30 18.09 11.56
CA THR A 14 -5.92 17.81 10.16
C THR A 14 -6.00 19.11 9.37
N ASP A 15 -4.88 19.51 8.79
CA ASP A 15 -4.73 20.71 7.96
C ASP A 15 -4.71 20.34 6.48
N LEU A 16 -5.66 20.86 5.72
CA LEU A 16 -5.63 20.75 4.27
C LEU A 16 -4.59 21.71 3.67
N SER A 17 -4.12 21.42 2.46
CA SER A 17 -3.27 22.29 1.65
C SER A 17 -3.84 23.71 1.48
N CYS A 18 -5.18 23.86 1.49
CA CYS A 18 -5.88 25.14 1.50
C CYS A 18 -5.83 25.90 2.84
N LYS A 19 -5.09 25.39 3.85
CA LYS A 19 -4.89 25.94 5.20
C LYS A 19 -6.12 25.96 6.12
N HIS A 20 -7.20 25.27 5.74
CA HIS A 20 -8.34 25.03 6.63
C HIS A 20 -8.13 23.79 7.48
N SER A 21 -8.57 23.88 8.74
CA SER A 21 -8.35 22.88 9.78
C SER A 21 -9.66 22.21 10.20
N PHE A 22 -9.62 20.89 10.43
CA PHE A 22 -10.77 20.09 10.85
C PHE A 22 -10.33 18.99 11.83
N CYS A 23 -11.30 18.38 12.55
CA CYS A 23 -11.05 17.10 13.20
C CYS A 23 -10.75 16.03 12.14
N ASN A 24 -9.80 15.11 12.40
CA ASN A 24 -9.46 14.06 11.43
C ASN A 24 -10.67 13.20 11.04
N SER A 25 -11.46 12.79 12.04
CA SER A 25 -12.70 12.01 11.86
C SER A 25 -13.70 12.75 10.96
N CYS A 26 -13.94 14.03 11.23
CA CYS A 26 -14.92 14.83 10.50
C CYS A 26 -14.54 15.02 9.02
N ILE A 27 -13.28 15.33 8.71
CA ILE A 27 -12.86 15.52 7.32
C ILE A 27 -12.74 14.19 6.57
N ARG A 28 -12.39 13.08 7.25
CA ARG A 28 -12.44 11.73 6.66
C ARG A 28 -13.87 11.34 6.30
N GLU A 29 -14.85 11.56 7.20
CA GLU A 29 -16.27 11.27 6.93
C GLU A 29 -16.79 12.07 5.74
N TRP A 30 -16.54 13.38 5.72
CA TRP A 30 -16.86 14.25 4.59
C TRP A 30 -16.26 13.75 3.26
N SER A 31 -15.00 13.28 3.30
CA SER A 31 -14.28 12.80 2.13
C SER A 31 -14.84 11.53 1.48
N LYS A 32 -15.75 10.81 2.15
CA LYS A 32 -16.46 9.66 1.55
C LYS A 32 -17.41 10.10 0.44
N ASN A 33 -17.94 11.32 0.53
CA ASN A 33 -18.91 11.87 -0.42
C ASN A 33 -18.31 13.03 -1.26
N CYS A 34 -17.35 13.80 -0.72
CA CYS A 34 -16.82 15.00 -1.36
C CYS A 34 -15.31 15.21 -1.09
N LYS A 35 -14.46 15.13 -2.11
CA LYS A 35 -13.01 15.44 -2.04
C LYS A 35 -12.68 16.94 -2.11
N THR A 36 -13.57 17.79 -1.59
CA THR A 36 -13.44 19.26 -1.62
C THR A 36 -13.55 19.85 -0.23
N CYS A 37 -12.70 20.80 0.13
CA CYS A 37 -12.72 21.48 1.43
C CYS A 37 -14.14 22.02 1.76
N PRO A 38 -14.72 21.69 2.93
CA PRO A 38 -16.04 22.17 3.34
C PRO A 38 -16.22 23.70 3.29
N ILE A 39 -15.14 24.45 3.57
CA ILE A 39 -15.17 25.93 3.62
C ILE A 39 -15.03 26.55 2.22
N CYS A 40 -13.97 26.19 1.49
CA CYS A 40 -13.57 26.91 0.26
C CYS A 40 -13.65 26.09 -1.04
N ARG A 41 -14.17 24.85 -0.96
CA ARG A 41 -14.36 23.91 -2.09
C ARG A 41 -13.11 23.54 -2.91
N LYS A 42 -11.91 24.01 -2.54
CA LYS A 42 -10.65 23.51 -3.11
C LYS A 42 -10.54 21.99 -2.92
N ILE A 43 -10.15 21.29 -3.98
CA ILE A 43 -9.92 19.84 -3.98
C ILE A 43 -8.75 19.52 -3.03
N PHE A 44 -8.85 18.40 -2.31
CA PHE A 44 -7.77 17.83 -1.48
C PHE A 44 -7.62 16.33 -1.77
N SER A 45 -6.41 15.77 -1.67
CA SER A 45 -6.19 14.32 -1.85
C SER A 45 -6.26 13.55 -0.53
N ALA A 46 -6.39 12.23 -0.62
CA ALA A 46 -6.52 11.37 0.55
C ALA A 46 -5.27 11.38 1.46
N SER A 47 -4.06 11.55 0.93
CA SER A 47 -2.84 11.71 1.75
C SER A 47 -2.83 12.98 2.63
N GLU A 48 -3.70 13.96 2.38
CA GLU A 48 -3.84 15.12 3.27
C GLU A 48 -4.67 14.82 4.53
N ILE A 49 -5.47 13.74 4.51
CA ILE A 49 -6.45 13.45 5.57
C ILE A 49 -6.30 12.08 6.23
N ILE A 50 -5.58 11.13 5.63
CA ILE A 50 -5.29 9.85 6.29
C ILE A 50 -3.85 9.88 6.84
N LYS A 51 -3.73 9.69 8.16
CA LYS A 51 -2.45 9.62 8.86
C LYS A 51 -1.98 8.16 8.91
N ILE A 52 -0.84 7.85 8.30
CA ILE A 52 -0.16 6.58 8.53
C ILE A 52 0.55 6.67 9.88
N ASP A 53 0.26 5.72 10.78
CA ASP A 53 1.19 5.35 11.84
C ASP A 53 2.24 4.40 11.23
N PRO A 54 3.54 4.79 11.19
CA PRO A 54 4.58 3.94 10.62
C PRO A 54 4.73 2.58 11.31
N GLU A 55 4.48 2.48 12.62
CA GLU A 55 4.58 1.21 13.36
C GLU A 55 3.45 0.24 12.99
N GLU A 56 2.20 0.71 12.95
CA GLU A 56 1.08 -0.13 12.52
C GLU A 56 1.18 -0.51 11.03
N LEU A 57 1.77 0.34 10.19
CA LEU A 57 2.12 -0.03 8.82
C LEU A 57 3.17 -1.15 8.79
N LYS A 58 4.29 -0.96 9.49
CA LYS A 58 5.41 -1.92 9.58
C LYS A 58 4.92 -3.29 10.05
N LYS A 59 4.10 -3.30 11.09
CA LYS A 59 3.39 -4.46 11.62
C LYS A 59 2.48 -5.12 10.57
N ALA A 60 1.63 -4.36 9.88
CA ALA A 60 0.76 -4.88 8.81
C ALA A 60 1.56 -5.53 7.66
N ILE A 61 2.74 -5.00 7.32
CA ILE A 61 3.65 -5.60 6.33
C ILE A 61 4.25 -6.90 6.88
N ILE A 62 4.74 -6.92 8.12
CA ILE A 62 5.32 -8.13 8.76
C ILE A 62 4.27 -9.25 8.91
N GLU A 63 3.03 -8.91 9.27
CA GLU A 63 1.89 -9.83 9.29
C GLU A 63 1.67 -10.46 7.90
N SER A 64 1.65 -9.64 6.83
CA SER A 64 1.50 -10.13 5.46
C SER A 64 2.65 -11.04 5.00
N CYS A 65 3.89 -10.74 5.43
CA CYS A 65 5.06 -11.58 5.15
C CYS A 65 4.90 -12.94 5.83
N THR A 66 4.51 -12.94 7.11
CA THR A 66 4.30 -14.15 7.92
C THR A 66 3.21 -15.03 7.30
N ALA A 67 2.06 -14.45 6.96
CA ALA A 67 0.95 -15.17 6.33
C ALA A 67 1.34 -15.79 4.98
N TYR A 68 2.06 -15.05 4.12
CA TYR A 68 2.55 -15.57 2.85
C TYR A 68 3.55 -16.72 3.03
N ILE A 69 4.49 -16.60 3.98
CA ILE A 69 5.49 -17.64 4.25
C ILE A 69 4.82 -18.93 4.73
N VAL A 70 3.84 -18.84 5.65
CA VAL A 70 3.09 -20.01 6.14
C VAL A 70 2.32 -20.69 5.00
N HIS A 71 1.52 -19.93 4.23
CA HIS A 71 0.76 -20.44 3.09
C HIS A 71 1.65 -21.10 2.04
N SER A 72 2.77 -20.46 1.69
CA SER A 72 3.70 -20.95 0.67
C SER A 72 4.49 -22.18 1.13
N SER A 73 4.75 -22.30 2.44
CA SER A 73 5.44 -23.46 3.01
C SER A 73 4.52 -24.68 3.07
N GLN A 74 3.26 -24.51 3.48
CA GLN A 74 2.28 -25.60 3.55
C GLN A 74 1.89 -26.13 2.16
N ASN A 75 1.73 -25.26 1.17
CA ASN A 75 1.38 -25.65 -0.20
C ASN A 75 2.56 -26.14 -1.05
N SER A 76 3.77 -26.25 -0.49
CA SER A 76 4.98 -26.65 -1.23
C SER A 76 5.03 -28.13 -1.62
N GLY A 77 4.21 -28.98 -1.01
CA GLY A 77 4.26 -30.45 -1.17
C GLY A 77 3.48 -31.05 -2.36
N PHE A 78 2.70 -30.26 -3.11
CA PHE A 78 1.70 -30.80 -4.05
C PHE A 78 1.94 -30.49 -5.54
N SER A 79 3.11 -29.98 -5.94
CA SER A 79 3.37 -29.62 -7.34
C SER A 79 4.82 -29.85 -7.78
N PHE A 80 4.98 -30.24 -9.05
CA PHE A 80 6.25 -30.40 -9.79
C PHE A 80 7.13 -29.12 -9.79
N PHE A 81 6.56 -27.99 -9.35
CA PHE A 81 7.16 -26.66 -9.29
C PHE A 81 7.78 -26.28 -7.93
N GLY A 82 8.13 -27.24 -7.06
CA GLY A 82 8.70 -26.97 -5.72
C GLY A 82 9.89 -25.99 -5.68
N TYR A 83 10.67 -25.90 -6.76
CA TYR A 83 11.75 -24.91 -6.90
C TYR A 83 11.28 -23.45 -7.03
N HIS A 84 10.09 -23.20 -7.61
CA HIS A 84 9.64 -21.85 -7.98
C HIS A 84 9.08 -21.05 -6.79
N GLY A 85 8.49 -21.71 -5.79
CA GLY A 85 8.06 -21.06 -4.54
C GLY A 85 9.24 -20.63 -3.66
N SER A 86 10.34 -21.38 -3.68
CA SER A 86 11.49 -21.19 -2.77
C SER A 86 12.13 -19.80 -2.83
N ARG A 87 12.22 -19.20 -4.02
CA ARG A 87 12.78 -17.85 -4.22
C ARG A 87 11.84 -16.76 -3.68
N GLY A 88 10.53 -16.92 -3.88
CA GLY A 88 9.51 -16.03 -3.33
C GLY A 88 9.55 -16.01 -1.81
N ILE A 89 9.59 -17.19 -1.18
CA ILE A 89 9.75 -17.33 0.29
C ILE A 89 11.03 -16.63 0.74
N LYS A 90 12.21 -16.96 0.18
CA LYS A 90 13.49 -16.34 0.56
C LYS A 90 13.45 -14.81 0.49
N LYS A 91 12.86 -14.25 -0.57
CA LYS A 91 12.77 -12.80 -0.79
C LYS A 91 11.86 -12.12 0.23
N VAL A 92 10.73 -12.73 0.57
CA VAL A 92 9.79 -12.21 1.58
C VAL A 92 10.34 -12.38 3.00
N SER A 93 10.99 -13.50 3.30
CA SER A 93 11.72 -13.68 4.56
C SER A 93 12.77 -12.59 4.77
N ARG A 94 13.52 -12.22 3.71
CA ARG A 94 14.51 -11.15 3.79
C ARG A 94 13.90 -9.75 3.94
N LEU A 95 12.78 -9.47 3.27
CA LEU A 95 12.02 -8.23 3.52
C LEU A 95 11.54 -8.14 4.98
N MET A 96 10.98 -9.23 5.51
CA MET A 96 10.53 -9.32 6.90
C MET A 96 11.68 -9.13 7.89
N GLU A 97 12.86 -9.67 7.60
CA GLU A 97 14.07 -9.51 8.42
C GLU A 97 14.56 -8.06 8.43
N LEU A 98 14.62 -7.39 7.26
CA LEU A 98 14.97 -5.98 7.16
C LEU A 98 14.02 -5.09 7.97
N LEU A 99 12.72 -5.35 7.89
CA LEU A 99 11.71 -4.64 8.68
C LEU A 99 11.86 -4.92 10.19
N LYS A 100 12.10 -6.17 10.60
CA LYS A 100 12.27 -6.52 12.03
C LYS A 100 13.54 -5.97 12.67
N ASN A 101 14.61 -5.82 11.89
CA ASN A 101 15.91 -5.34 12.37
C ASN A 101 16.04 -3.81 12.32
N ASP A 102 15.16 -3.12 11.61
CA ASP A 102 15.06 -1.67 11.65
C ASP A 102 14.47 -1.20 13.00
N ALA A 103 15.16 -0.27 13.67
CA ALA A 103 14.73 0.33 14.92
C ALA A 103 14.18 1.77 14.75
N SER A 104 14.26 2.35 13.55
CA SER A 104 13.72 3.69 13.27
C SER A 104 12.20 3.67 13.08
N SER A 105 11.69 2.60 12.47
CA SER A 105 10.29 2.43 12.06
C SER A 105 9.77 3.59 11.22
N ASP A 106 10.61 4.36 10.54
CA ASP A 106 10.16 5.54 9.83
C ASP A 106 9.52 5.19 8.46
N LEU A 107 8.59 6.03 8.01
CA LEU A 107 7.82 5.77 6.78
C LEU A 107 8.70 5.76 5.51
N PHE A 108 9.82 6.48 5.49
CA PHE A 108 10.76 6.48 4.37
C PHE A 108 11.53 5.16 4.33
N THR A 109 12.10 4.70 5.44
CA THR A 109 12.80 3.41 5.54
C THR A 109 11.89 2.23 5.19
N ILE A 110 10.64 2.23 5.67
CA ILE A 110 9.63 1.22 5.30
C ILE A 110 9.35 1.22 3.79
N LYS A 111 9.17 2.41 3.20
CA LYS A 111 8.96 2.57 1.75
C LYS A 111 10.17 2.10 0.95
N GLU A 112 11.40 2.37 1.41
CA GLU A 112 12.62 1.91 0.74
C GLU A 112 12.78 0.38 0.76
N PHE A 113 12.45 -0.29 1.86
CA PHE A 113 12.46 -1.76 1.90
C PHE A 113 11.42 -2.38 0.96
N LEU A 114 10.20 -1.82 0.91
CA LEU A 114 9.19 -2.23 -0.06
C LEU A 114 9.63 -1.94 -1.51
N GLY A 115 10.18 -0.76 -1.78
CA GLY A 115 10.70 -0.36 -3.09
C GLY A 115 11.79 -1.32 -3.58
N ARG A 116 12.76 -1.65 -2.72
CA ARG A 116 13.79 -2.66 -3.02
C ARG A 116 13.19 -4.05 -3.26
N PHE A 117 12.13 -4.44 -2.54
CA PHE A 117 11.41 -5.68 -2.83
C PHE A 117 10.80 -5.66 -4.23
N PHE A 118 10.07 -4.60 -4.59
CA PHE A 118 9.39 -4.52 -5.88
C PHE A 118 10.32 -4.32 -7.08
N ARG A 119 11.45 -3.61 -6.92
CA ARG A 119 12.51 -3.47 -7.93
C ARG A 119 13.42 -4.70 -8.08
N ASN A 120 13.15 -5.82 -7.39
CA ASN A 120 14.02 -7.01 -7.33
C ASN A 120 15.45 -6.74 -6.79
N GLN A 121 15.62 -5.71 -5.96
CA GLN A 121 16.90 -5.25 -5.39
C GLN A 121 17.13 -5.76 -3.94
N ILE A 122 16.37 -6.76 -3.49
CA ILE A 122 16.58 -7.43 -2.20
C ILE A 122 17.82 -8.30 -2.28
N ARG A 123 18.69 -8.19 -1.26
CA ARG A 123 19.95 -8.93 -1.16
C ARG A 123 19.96 -9.79 0.10
N ASP A 124 20.58 -10.97 0.01
CA ASP A 124 20.82 -11.85 1.16
C ASP A 124 21.81 -11.22 2.16
N THR A 125 22.16 -11.97 3.21
CA THR A 125 23.12 -11.53 4.24
C THR A 125 24.55 -11.41 3.72
N ASN A 126 24.88 -12.04 2.59
CA ASN A 126 26.17 -11.98 1.92
C ASN A 126 26.22 -10.89 0.82
N GLY A 127 25.11 -10.16 0.61
CA GLY A 127 24.98 -9.12 -0.40
C GLY A 127 24.58 -9.61 -1.80
N HIS A 128 24.35 -10.91 -2.02
CA HIS A 128 23.89 -11.43 -3.31
C HIS A 128 22.41 -11.10 -3.55
N LEU A 129 22.04 -10.78 -4.80
CA LEU A 129 20.64 -10.53 -5.16
C LEU A 129 19.78 -11.79 -5.01
N ILE A 130 18.68 -11.68 -4.27
CA ILE A 130 17.64 -12.73 -4.22
C ILE A 130 16.75 -12.57 -5.46
N GLY A 131 17.26 -13.03 -6.59
CA GLY A 131 16.59 -12.94 -7.89
C GLY A 131 15.35 -13.84 -8.01
N GLY A 132 14.50 -13.51 -8.99
CA GLY A 132 13.27 -14.25 -9.31
C GLY A 132 12.14 -13.28 -9.65
N SER A 133 11.28 -13.69 -10.58
CA SER A 133 10.13 -12.89 -11.00
C SER A 133 9.16 -12.66 -9.84
N ILE A 134 8.63 -11.45 -9.72
CA ILE A 134 7.54 -11.16 -8.78
C ILE A 134 6.27 -11.78 -9.35
N ASN A 135 5.82 -12.87 -8.73
CA ASN A 135 4.53 -13.47 -9.06
C ASN A 135 3.41 -12.48 -8.70
N ARG A 136 2.35 -12.48 -9.50
CA ARG A 136 1.20 -11.56 -9.41
C ARG A 136 -0.12 -12.29 -9.18
N ASN A 137 -0.13 -13.63 -9.10
CA ASN A 137 -1.34 -14.43 -8.89
C ASN A 137 -1.88 -14.31 -7.45
N LYS A 138 -3.08 -14.86 -7.17
CA LYS A 138 -3.75 -14.82 -5.86
C LYS A 138 -2.96 -15.43 -4.67
N ASP A 139 -1.98 -16.26 -4.98
CA ASP A 139 -1.07 -16.92 -4.03
C ASP A 139 0.25 -16.17 -3.86
N SER A 140 0.45 -15.06 -4.58
CA SER A 140 1.63 -14.22 -4.47
C SER A 140 1.63 -13.37 -3.20
N TYR A 141 2.84 -13.01 -2.74
CA TYR A 141 3.01 -12.08 -1.63
C TYR A 141 2.31 -10.73 -1.85
N ILE A 142 2.23 -10.25 -3.10
CA ILE A 142 1.46 -9.04 -3.44
C ILE A 142 0.03 -9.16 -2.92
N SER A 143 -0.64 -10.28 -3.20
CA SER A 143 -2.02 -10.50 -2.77
C SER A 143 -2.16 -10.53 -1.25
N PHE A 144 -1.19 -11.06 -0.50
CA PHE A 144 -1.17 -10.99 0.97
C PHE A 144 -0.96 -9.57 1.48
N LEU A 145 -0.03 -8.82 0.89
CA LEU A 145 0.26 -7.45 1.28
C LEU A 145 -0.95 -6.55 1.03
N LEU A 146 -1.56 -6.63 -0.16
CA LEU A 146 -2.78 -5.89 -0.50
C LEU A 146 -3.90 -6.18 0.50
N ASN A 147 -4.16 -7.45 0.82
CA ASN A 147 -5.15 -7.83 1.84
C ASN A 147 -4.86 -7.25 3.24
N SER A 148 -3.58 -7.07 3.61
CA SER A 148 -3.21 -6.51 4.91
C SER A 148 -3.32 -4.99 4.97
N LEU A 149 -2.93 -4.31 3.88
CA LEU A 149 -2.94 -2.85 3.77
C LEU A 149 -4.34 -2.30 3.45
N ALA A 150 -5.12 -2.99 2.62
CA ALA A 150 -6.46 -2.56 2.25
C ALA A 150 -7.36 -2.45 3.48
N ARG A 151 -7.26 -3.41 4.42
CA ARG A 151 -8.01 -3.41 5.69
C ARG A 151 -7.70 -2.21 6.60
N ARG A 152 -6.70 -1.38 6.27
CA ARG A 152 -6.21 -0.27 7.11
C ARG A 152 -6.15 1.09 6.39
N GLU A 153 -6.78 1.25 5.22
CA GLU A 153 -6.73 2.43 4.32
C GLU A 153 -5.32 2.78 3.78
N TYR A 154 -4.27 2.05 4.17
CA TYR A 154 -2.88 2.39 3.87
C TYR A 154 -2.53 2.33 2.38
N LEU A 155 -3.26 1.53 1.59
CA LEU A 155 -3.05 1.46 0.13
C LEU A 155 -3.18 2.84 -0.52
N ILE A 156 -4.21 3.60 -0.15
CA ILE A 156 -4.51 4.88 -0.79
C ILE A 156 -3.32 5.86 -0.64
N ILE A 157 -2.59 5.79 0.48
CA ILE A 157 -1.53 6.74 0.85
C ILE A 157 -0.14 6.27 0.41
N LEU A 158 0.13 4.97 0.51
CA LEU A 158 1.39 4.38 0.05
C LEU A 158 1.53 4.48 -1.47
N PHE A 159 0.41 4.53 -2.17
CA PHE A 159 0.32 4.62 -3.61
C PHE A 159 -0.34 5.94 -4.09
N ASP A 160 -0.47 6.97 -3.23
CA ASP A 160 -1.05 8.29 -3.60
C ASP A 160 -0.16 9.03 -4.60
N ARG A 161 -0.77 9.50 -5.69
CA ARG A 161 -0.12 9.94 -6.93
C ARG A 161 -0.12 11.47 -7.07
N LYS A 162 0.73 12.16 -6.29
CA LYS A 162 0.95 13.61 -6.53
C LYS A 162 1.54 13.91 -7.93
N ASN A 163 2.21 12.94 -8.56
CA ASN A 163 2.77 13.04 -9.91
C ASN A 163 2.38 11.82 -10.78
N PHE A 164 1.11 11.61 -11.12
CA PHE A 164 0.78 10.69 -12.20
C PHE A 164 -0.22 11.25 -13.19
N THR A 165 0.24 11.31 -14.43
CA THR A 165 -0.58 11.22 -15.63
C THR A 165 -0.28 9.87 -16.28
N ASP A 166 -1.29 9.21 -16.82
CA ASP A 166 -1.10 8.01 -17.62
C ASP A 166 -0.35 8.29 -18.94
N SER A 167 -0.19 7.28 -19.79
CA SER A 167 0.40 7.44 -21.13
C SER A 167 -0.39 8.37 -22.06
N SER A 168 -1.61 8.77 -21.67
CA SER A 168 -2.51 9.68 -22.38
C SER A 168 -2.42 11.12 -21.85
N GLY A 169 -1.79 11.34 -20.70
CA GLY A 169 -1.77 12.62 -20.01
C GLY A 169 -2.89 12.81 -18.96
N GLU A 170 -3.75 11.81 -18.75
CA GLU A 170 -4.86 11.89 -17.79
C GLU A 170 -4.40 11.55 -16.38
N LYS A 171 -4.83 12.36 -15.40
CA LYS A 171 -4.57 12.07 -13.99
C LYS A 171 -5.34 10.83 -13.59
N ALA A 172 -4.65 9.82 -13.06
CA ALA A 172 -5.30 8.64 -12.50
C ALA A 172 -6.32 9.09 -11.44
N SER A 173 -7.61 8.91 -11.75
CA SER A 173 -8.71 9.19 -10.82
C SER A 173 -8.55 8.36 -9.56
N ASP A 174 -8.89 8.93 -8.40
CA ASP A 174 -8.78 8.30 -7.09
C ASP A 174 -9.15 6.81 -7.13
N ILE A 175 -8.14 5.91 -7.04
CA ILE A 175 -8.37 4.47 -6.96
C ILE A 175 -9.07 4.21 -5.63
N THR A 176 -10.39 4.23 -5.68
CA THR A 176 -11.28 4.11 -4.52
C THR A 176 -11.41 2.64 -4.22
N ILE A 177 -10.37 2.07 -3.61
CA ILE A 177 -10.30 0.66 -3.26
C ILE A 177 -11.43 0.34 -2.28
N LYS A 178 -12.50 -0.26 -2.80
CA LYS A 178 -13.64 -0.70 -2.00
C LYS A 178 -13.18 -1.78 -1.02
N TYR A 179 -13.49 -1.56 0.24
CA TYR A 179 -13.08 -2.39 1.37
C TYR A 179 -13.77 -3.75 1.38
N HIS A 180 -13.14 -4.75 0.78
CA HIS A 180 -13.60 -6.14 0.81
C HIS A 180 -12.41 -7.09 1.03
N ASN A 181 -12.67 -8.28 1.58
CA ASN A 181 -11.62 -9.28 1.76
C ASN A 181 -11.28 -9.91 0.39
N PHE A 182 -10.18 -9.47 -0.25
CA PHE A 182 -9.71 -9.92 -1.58
C PHE A 182 -9.35 -11.42 -1.68
N ARG A 183 -9.65 -12.22 -0.65
CA ARG A 183 -9.56 -13.69 -0.66
C ARG A 183 -10.91 -14.39 -0.59
N ASP A 184 -11.94 -13.72 -0.10
CA ASP A 184 -13.14 -14.37 0.46
C ASP A 184 -14.48 -13.77 -0.02
N ASP A 185 -14.45 -12.73 -0.88
CA ASP A 185 -15.66 -12.06 -1.39
C ASP A 185 -15.98 -12.46 -2.84
N PRO A 186 -17.03 -13.27 -3.10
CA PRO A 186 -17.39 -13.74 -4.43
C PRO A 186 -18.24 -12.76 -5.27
N GLU A 187 -18.64 -11.59 -4.75
CA GLU A 187 -19.50 -10.62 -5.46
C GLU A 187 -18.72 -9.46 -6.09
N LEU A 188 -17.42 -9.33 -5.79
CA LEU A 188 -16.52 -8.43 -6.53
C LEU A 188 -16.34 -8.90 -7.98
N ASP A 189 -16.35 -7.96 -8.93
CA ASP A 189 -15.84 -8.19 -10.28
C ASP A 189 -14.31 -8.34 -10.23
N HIS A 190 -13.88 -9.56 -9.92
CA HIS A 190 -12.51 -9.94 -9.58
C HIS A 190 -11.45 -9.67 -10.66
N GLU A 191 -11.82 -9.21 -11.86
CA GLU A 191 -10.90 -9.04 -12.99
C GLU A 191 -10.82 -7.61 -13.55
N SER A 192 -11.57 -6.63 -13.01
CA SER A 192 -11.40 -5.21 -13.32
C SER A 192 -10.54 -4.52 -12.26
N ASP A 193 -11.06 -4.30 -11.06
CA ASP A 193 -10.35 -3.66 -9.93
C ASP A 193 -9.05 -4.40 -9.57
N TYR A 194 -9.09 -5.74 -9.56
CA TYR A 194 -7.91 -6.56 -9.28
C TYR A 194 -6.87 -6.42 -10.39
N ARG A 195 -7.30 -6.30 -11.65
CA ARG A 195 -6.41 -6.14 -12.79
C ARG A 195 -5.79 -4.75 -12.79
N GLU A 196 -6.54 -3.70 -12.53
CA GLU A 196 -5.99 -2.34 -12.48
C GLU A 196 -4.94 -2.20 -11.36
N ILE A 197 -5.24 -2.65 -10.14
CA ILE A 197 -4.25 -2.66 -9.04
C ILE A 197 -3.07 -3.59 -9.37
N ARG A 198 -3.31 -4.78 -9.93
CA ARG A 198 -2.25 -5.73 -10.29
C ARG A 198 -1.40 -5.27 -11.46
N GLU A 199 -1.98 -4.53 -12.42
CA GLU A 199 -1.31 -3.90 -13.57
C GLU A 199 -0.52 -2.68 -13.12
N TYR A 200 -1.04 -1.86 -12.20
CA TYR A 200 -0.32 -0.79 -11.52
C TYR A 200 0.92 -1.34 -10.78
N LEU A 201 0.76 -2.40 -9.98
CA LEU A 201 1.88 -3.06 -9.29
C LEU A 201 2.82 -3.83 -10.26
N SER A 202 2.43 -3.93 -11.53
CA SER A 202 3.12 -4.64 -12.61
C SER A 202 3.91 -3.70 -13.52
N ARG A 203 3.34 -2.52 -13.79
CA ARG A 203 3.89 -1.42 -14.59
C ARG A 203 4.58 -0.46 -13.64
N ASP A 204 3.84 0.24 -12.80
CA ASP A 204 4.33 1.40 -12.07
C ASP A 204 5.16 1.08 -10.82
N LEU A 205 4.99 -0.08 -10.17
CA LEU A 205 6.02 -0.55 -9.21
C LEU A 205 7.32 -1.03 -9.87
N CYS A 206 7.29 -1.33 -11.17
CA CYS A 206 8.50 -1.49 -11.99
C CYS A 206 8.97 -0.17 -12.62
N ILE A 207 8.15 0.90 -12.58
CA ILE A 207 8.45 2.26 -13.07
C ILE A 207 8.52 3.26 -11.88
N ILE A 208 8.79 2.81 -10.63
CA ILE A 208 9.39 3.68 -9.58
C ILE A 208 10.92 3.78 -9.82
N GLU A 209 11.21 4.13 -11.06
CA GLU A 209 12.40 4.71 -11.67
C GLU A 209 11.86 5.42 -12.92
N MET A 210 11.61 6.75 -12.86
CA MET A 210 11.72 7.68 -14.01
C MET A 210 11.37 9.16 -13.71
N GLN A 211 10.87 9.52 -12.52
CA GLN A 211 10.88 10.90 -11.99
C GLN A 211 11.28 10.83 -10.51
N ALA A 212 12.49 11.23 -10.10
CA ALA A 212 12.94 12.62 -9.91
C ALA A 212 11.96 13.38 -8.97
N TRP A 213 12.35 13.87 -7.79
CA TRP A 213 13.67 14.27 -7.27
C TRP A 213 13.90 13.76 -5.85
#